data_AF-A0A6N0E5V7-F1
#
_entry.id   AF-A0A6N0E5V7-F1
#
_cell.length_a   1.000
_cell.length_b   1.000
_cell.length_c   1.000
_cell.angle_alpha   90.00
_cell.angle_beta   90.00
_cell.angle_gamma   90.00
#
_symmetry.space_group_name_H-M   'P 1'
#
loop_
_entity.id
_entity.type
_entity.pdbx_description
1 polymer ?
#
loop_
_entity_poly.entity_id
_entity_poly.type
_entity_poly.pdbx_seq_one_letter_code
_entity_poly.pdbx_strand_id
1 'polypeptide(L)'
;MSDQTSTAASFNPGGIGAGAADFLKAWKRWPDWLMLGWYDFSIKHRRTLIGPFWETLQVGIWVGALVLIFGAMRGGQDYYPVYVAAGVTVWNFISSNLTRATAVFSKNSNFILNVDNPLMFYVLRQVAYNVFRMAFQLPVYIVCALWFQPPFGLVTLMAIPGLIAVILTGVFIAPLMGLIGARYRDFGQAMSTVTRFLFFTTPIFWSPGNNAIKTAAAAYNPFSYFIAVVREPLMGNMPSLLAWVVVLTCALASLLVTLWLFGRYQRNIVFWL
;
A
#
# COMPACT_ATOMS: atom_id res chain seq x y z
N MET A 1 -30.29 -38.24 30.35
CA MET A 1 -31.00 -36.95 30.46
C MET A 1 -29.98 -35.87 30.17
N SER A 2 -29.97 -35.47 28.90
CA SER A 2 -29.09 -34.49 28.28
C SER A 2 -29.64 -33.09 28.50
N ASP A 3 -28.88 -32.21 29.14
CA ASP A 3 -29.17 -30.78 29.15
C ASP A 3 -27.93 -30.02 28.69
N GLN A 4 -27.78 -29.97 27.36
CA GLN A 4 -26.96 -28.98 26.65
C GLN A 4 -27.91 -28.00 25.99
N THR A 5 -28.53 -27.13 26.77
CA THR A 5 -29.25 -25.98 26.23
C THR A 5 -28.29 -24.81 26.07
N SER A 6 -27.89 -24.60 24.82
CA SER A 6 -27.89 -23.27 24.20
C SER A 6 -27.09 -22.18 24.94
N THR A 7 -25.76 -22.20 24.78
CA THR A 7 -25.00 -20.96 24.74
C THR A 7 -25.45 -20.21 23.49
N ALA A 8 -26.43 -19.33 23.68
CA ALA A 8 -26.91 -18.40 22.68
C ALA A 8 -25.70 -17.69 22.04
N ALA A 9 -25.37 -18.10 20.82
CA ALA A 9 -24.45 -17.38 19.96
C ALA A 9 -25.04 -15.98 19.76
N SER A 10 -24.53 -15.02 20.52
CA SER A 10 -24.97 -13.64 20.48
C SER A 10 -25.04 -13.17 19.04
N PHE A 11 -26.26 -12.92 18.56
CA PHE A 11 -26.56 -12.35 17.26
C PHE A 11 -25.95 -10.95 17.20
N ASN A 12 -24.68 -10.85 16.80
CA ASN A 12 -24.09 -9.57 16.47
C ASN A 12 -24.46 -9.25 15.02
N PRO A 13 -25.33 -8.25 14.76
CA PRO A 13 -25.75 -7.92 13.42
C PRO A 13 -24.51 -7.50 12.63
N GLY A 14 -24.24 -8.19 11.52
CA GLY A 14 -23.10 -7.86 10.66
C GLY A 14 -23.12 -6.37 10.27
N GLY A 15 -21.96 -5.74 10.27
CA GLY A 15 -21.83 -4.30 10.05
C GLY A 15 -20.53 -3.76 10.63
N ILE A 16 -20.46 -2.43 10.78
CA ILE A 16 -19.25 -1.71 11.21
C ILE A 16 -18.69 -2.26 12.53
N GLY A 17 -19.54 -2.57 13.52
CA GLY A 17 -19.11 -3.11 14.81
C GLY A 17 -18.40 -4.46 14.71
N ALA A 18 -18.88 -5.35 13.83
CA ALA A 18 -18.23 -6.65 13.60
C ALA A 18 -16.88 -6.50 12.90
N GLY A 19 -16.78 -5.60 11.91
CA GLY A 19 -15.52 -5.29 11.23
C GLY A 19 -14.49 -4.65 12.17
N ALA A 20 -14.94 -3.71 13.02
CA ALA A 20 -14.09 -3.06 14.00
C ALA A 20 -13.59 -4.04 15.07
N ALA A 21 -14.45 -4.96 15.53
CA ALA A 21 -14.05 -6.00 16.47
C ALA A 21 -12.98 -6.94 15.88
N ASP A 22 -13.12 -7.37 14.62
CA ASP A 22 -12.12 -8.20 13.94
C ASP A 22 -10.78 -7.45 13.79
N PHE A 23 -10.84 -6.19 13.34
CA PHE A 23 -9.65 -5.33 13.24
C PHE A 23 -8.96 -5.16 14.59
N LEU A 24 -9.68 -4.85 15.66
CA LEU A 24 -9.10 -4.66 16.99
C LEU A 24 -8.48 -5.96 17.53
N LYS A 25 -9.11 -7.12 17.30
CA LYS A 25 -8.55 -8.42 17.66
C LYS A 25 -7.25 -8.70 16.91
N ALA A 26 -7.22 -8.44 15.60
CA ALA A 26 -6.03 -8.60 14.78
C ALA A 26 -4.92 -7.61 15.17
N TRP A 27 -5.28 -6.36 15.44
CA TRP A 27 -4.35 -5.29 15.83
C TRP A 27 -3.65 -5.59 17.16
N LYS A 28 -4.37 -6.15 18.15
CA LYS A 28 -3.76 -6.58 19.43
C LYS A 28 -2.66 -7.64 19.25
N ARG A 29 -2.71 -8.41 18.17
CA ARG A 29 -1.72 -9.44 17.82
C ARG A 29 -0.61 -8.90 16.92
N TRP A 30 -0.23 -7.64 17.10
CA TRP A 30 0.79 -6.98 16.29
C TRP A 30 2.17 -7.65 16.24
N PRO A 31 2.69 -8.28 17.31
CA PRO A 31 3.97 -8.97 17.21
C PRO A 31 3.90 -10.15 16.24
N ASP A 32 2.79 -10.90 16.28
CA ASP A 32 2.59 -12.11 15.48
C ASP A 32 2.51 -11.79 13.99
N TRP A 33 1.65 -10.85 13.58
CA TRP A 33 1.51 -10.54 12.15
C TRP A 33 2.69 -9.78 11.58
N LEU A 34 3.41 -8.98 12.39
CA LEU A 34 4.69 -8.38 11.96
C LEU A 34 5.76 -9.45 11.76
N MET A 35 5.92 -10.35 12.72
CA MET A 35 6.91 -11.43 12.65
C MET A 35 6.63 -12.34 11.45
N LEU A 36 5.38 -12.71 11.22
CA LEU A 36 4.99 -13.50 10.05
C LEU A 36 5.18 -12.73 8.74
N GLY A 37 4.91 -11.42 8.71
CA GLY A 37 5.17 -10.58 7.54
C GLY A 37 6.67 -10.48 7.23
N TRP A 38 7.52 -10.38 8.26
CA TRP A 38 8.97 -10.43 8.13
C TRP A 38 9.45 -11.80 7.66
N TYR A 39 8.87 -12.88 8.18
CA TYR A 39 9.17 -14.24 7.77
C TYR A 39 8.84 -14.46 6.29
N ASP A 40 7.65 -14.02 5.83
CA ASP A 40 7.25 -14.09 4.42
C ASP A 40 8.19 -13.30 3.51
N PHE A 41 8.67 -12.17 3.99
CA PHE A 41 9.67 -11.38 3.29
C PHE A 41 11.01 -12.12 3.22
N SER A 42 11.48 -12.66 4.35
CA SER A 42 12.78 -13.33 4.47
C SER A 42 12.83 -14.63 3.68
N ILE A 43 11.78 -15.46 3.74
CA ILE A 43 11.75 -16.77 3.07
C ILE A 43 11.86 -16.64 1.55
N LYS A 44 11.25 -15.58 0.98
CA LYS A 44 11.35 -15.28 -0.45
C LYS A 44 12.78 -15.00 -0.90
N HIS A 45 13.62 -14.45 -0.02
CA HIS A 45 14.99 -14.06 -0.32
C HIS A 45 16.05 -15.04 0.20
N ARG A 46 15.67 -16.02 1.04
CA ARG A 46 16.57 -16.94 1.75
C ARG A 46 17.50 -17.76 0.84
N ARG A 47 17.09 -18.03 -0.40
CA ARG A 47 17.86 -18.83 -1.37
C ARG A 47 18.48 -18.00 -2.49
N THR A 48 18.59 -16.68 -2.32
CA THR A 48 19.15 -15.77 -3.34
C THR A 48 20.53 -15.29 -2.91
N LEU A 49 21.46 -15.20 -3.86
CA LEU A 49 22.85 -14.75 -3.60
C LEU A 49 22.91 -13.32 -3.04
N ILE A 50 22.04 -12.43 -3.56
CA ILE A 50 21.99 -11.00 -3.21
C ILE A 50 21.06 -10.75 -2.02
N GLY A 51 20.18 -11.70 -1.68
CA GLY A 51 19.24 -11.56 -0.58
C GLY A 51 18.18 -10.46 -0.81
N PRO A 52 17.70 -9.83 0.28
CA PRO A 52 16.72 -8.74 0.22
C PRO A 52 17.10 -7.53 -0.65
N PHE A 53 18.40 -7.30 -0.88
CA PHE A 53 18.90 -6.20 -1.71
C PHE A 53 18.49 -6.31 -3.19
N TRP A 54 17.97 -7.46 -3.62
CA TRP A 54 17.39 -7.60 -4.94
C TRP A 54 16.22 -6.63 -5.18
N GLU A 55 15.42 -6.34 -4.13
CA GLU A 55 14.34 -5.35 -4.22
C GLU A 55 14.90 -3.93 -4.41
N THR A 56 16.05 -3.62 -3.80
CA THR A 56 16.78 -2.35 -4.02
C THR A 56 17.31 -2.26 -5.45
N LEU A 57 17.95 -3.33 -5.94
CA LEU A 57 18.53 -3.37 -7.27
C LEU A 57 17.49 -3.18 -8.37
N GLN A 58 16.35 -3.87 -8.28
CA GLN A 58 15.26 -3.72 -9.24
C GLN A 58 14.74 -2.28 -9.31
N VAL A 59 14.51 -1.66 -8.16
CA VAL A 59 14.06 -0.26 -8.12
C VAL A 59 15.14 0.68 -8.61
N GLY A 60 16.41 0.43 -8.28
CA GLY A 60 17.55 1.23 -8.75
C GLY A 60 17.68 1.20 -10.28
N ILE A 61 17.59 0.02 -10.89
CA ILE A 61 17.60 -0.14 -12.36
C ILE A 61 16.40 0.60 -12.98
N TRP A 62 15.20 0.43 -12.40
CA TRP A 62 13.99 1.07 -12.92
C TRP A 62 14.03 2.59 -12.82
N VAL A 63 14.42 3.14 -11.67
CA VAL A 63 14.61 4.58 -11.46
C VAL A 63 15.71 5.10 -12.39
N GLY A 64 16.84 4.41 -12.49
CA GLY A 64 17.93 4.76 -13.39
C GLY A 64 17.46 4.85 -14.85
N ALA A 65 16.70 3.86 -15.32
CA ALA A 65 16.12 3.89 -16.67
C ALA A 65 15.20 5.10 -16.88
N LEU A 66 14.29 5.38 -15.94
CA LEU A 66 13.40 6.53 -16.02
C LEU A 66 14.16 7.87 -16.02
N VAL A 67 15.21 7.96 -15.20
CA VAL A 67 16.06 9.15 -15.12
C VAL A 67 16.84 9.36 -16.41
N LEU A 68 17.43 8.30 -16.97
CA LEU A 68 18.19 8.38 -18.22
C LEU A 68 17.29 8.77 -19.41
N ILE A 69 16.12 8.13 -19.53
CA ILE A 69 15.22 8.34 -20.68
C ILE A 69 14.52 9.71 -20.58
N PHE A 70 13.95 10.04 -19.42
CA PHE A 70 13.11 11.23 -19.27
C PHE A 70 13.83 12.43 -18.66
N GLY A 71 14.99 12.23 -18.04
CA GLY A 71 15.80 13.32 -17.47
C GLY A 71 16.39 14.22 -18.55
N ALA A 72 16.84 13.63 -19.67
CA ALA A 72 17.36 14.37 -20.82
C ALA A 72 16.33 15.37 -21.39
N MET A 73 15.03 15.04 -21.33
CA MET A 73 13.94 15.89 -21.81
C MET A 73 13.61 17.06 -20.88
N ARG A 74 14.13 17.08 -19.64
CA ARG A 74 13.81 18.09 -18.62
C ARG A 74 14.84 19.20 -18.48
N GLY A 75 15.89 19.21 -19.31
CA GLY A 75 16.82 20.34 -19.39
C GLY A 75 17.61 20.62 -18.11
N GLY A 76 17.96 19.59 -17.32
CA GLY A 76 18.87 19.76 -16.19
C GLY A 76 18.23 20.22 -14.87
N GLN A 77 17.03 19.73 -14.53
CA GLN A 77 16.51 19.86 -13.16
C GLN A 77 17.40 19.07 -12.18
N ASP A 78 18.16 19.75 -11.34
CA ASP A 78 19.20 19.18 -10.46
C ASP A 78 18.68 18.04 -9.56
N TYR A 79 17.40 18.07 -9.17
CA TYR A 79 16.81 17.12 -8.22
C TYR A 79 15.89 16.08 -8.86
N TYR A 80 15.87 15.97 -10.20
CA TYR A 80 14.96 15.05 -10.89
C TYR A 80 15.12 13.56 -10.46
N PRO A 81 16.34 13.02 -10.24
CA PRO A 81 16.49 11.63 -9.79
C PRO A 81 15.86 11.38 -8.42
N VAL A 82 15.94 12.34 -7.50
CA VAL A 82 15.30 12.28 -6.18
C VAL A 82 13.78 12.27 -6.31
N TYR A 83 13.24 13.13 -7.18
CA TYR A 83 11.80 13.20 -7.48
C TYR A 83 11.26 11.85 -7.97
N VAL A 84 11.97 11.21 -8.91
CA VAL A 84 11.57 9.90 -9.45
C VAL A 84 11.70 8.80 -8.40
N ALA A 85 12.82 8.76 -7.66
CA ALA A 85 13.05 7.75 -6.63
C ALA A 85 11.98 7.78 -5.53
N ALA A 86 11.64 8.97 -5.02
CA ALA A 86 10.58 9.12 -4.03
C ALA A 86 9.21 8.68 -4.57
N GLY A 87 8.86 9.12 -5.78
CA GLY A 87 7.59 8.76 -6.41
C GLY A 87 7.45 7.26 -6.68
N VAL A 88 8.51 6.64 -7.22
CA VAL A 88 8.53 5.20 -7.52
C VAL A 88 8.42 4.36 -6.26
N THR A 89 9.12 4.72 -5.18
CA THR A 89 9.05 3.97 -3.91
C THR A 89 7.64 3.97 -3.33
N VAL A 90 6.99 5.14 -3.26
CA VAL A 90 5.61 5.24 -2.76
C VAL A 90 4.63 4.51 -3.68
N TRP A 91 4.79 4.65 -4.99
CA TRP A 91 3.96 3.94 -5.96
C TRP A 91 4.11 2.41 -5.86
N ASN A 92 5.33 1.91 -5.66
CA ASN A 92 5.58 0.48 -5.51
C ASN A 92 4.88 -0.10 -4.28
N PHE A 93 4.79 0.65 -3.19
CA PHE A 93 3.98 0.27 -2.04
C PHE A 93 2.48 0.23 -2.41
N ILE A 94 1.94 1.29 -3.00
CA ILE A 94 0.51 1.39 -3.37
C ILE A 94 0.12 0.25 -4.32
N SER A 95 0.87 0.08 -5.41
CA SER A 95 0.60 -0.95 -6.43
C SER A 95 0.74 -2.37 -5.87
N SER A 96 1.77 -2.64 -5.06
CA SER A 96 1.95 -3.94 -4.40
C SER A 96 0.83 -4.21 -3.40
N ASN A 97 0.34 -3.18 -2.70
CA ASN A 97 -0.75 -3.31 -1.76
C ASN A 97 -2.07 -3.63 -2.46
N LEU A 98 -2.41 -2.92 -3.54
CA LEU A 98 -3.61 -3.18 -4.32
C LEU A 98 -3.61 -4.56 -4.98
N THR A 99 -2.48 -4.97 -5.55
CA THR A 99 -2.40 -6.22 -6.32
C THR A 99 -2.22 -7.47 -5.46
N ARG A 100 -1.38 -7.42 -4.41
CA ARG A 100 -1.15 -8.61 -3.57
C ARG A 100 -2.33 -8.88 -2.65
N ALA A 101 -3.03 -7.84 -2.21
CA ALA A 101 -4.18 -7.99 -1.33
C ALA A 101 -5.32 -8.79 -1.98
N THR A 102 -5.47 -8.76 -3.31
CA THR A 102 -6.52 -9.56 -4.00
C THR A 102 -6.40 -11.06 -3.74
N ALA A 103 -5.18 -11.57 -3.53
CA ALA A 103 -4.92 -12.99 -3.31
C ALA A 103 -4.70 -13.35 -1.84
N VAL A 104 -4.90 -12.41 -0.90
CA VAL A 104 -4.50 -12.60 0.51
C VAL A 104 -5.23 -13.76 1.17
N PHE A 105 -6.53 -13.91 0.93
CA PHE A 105 -7.32 -14.99 1.52
C PHE A 105 -7.09 -16.32 0.81
N SER A 106 -7.09 -16.34 -0.53
CA SER A 106 -6.84 -17.57 -1.30
C SER A 106 -5.48 -18.19 -1.02
N LYS A 107 -4.43 -17.38 -0.81
CA LYS A 107 -3.09 -17.88 -0.45
C LYS A 107 -3.00 -18.45 0.97
N ASN A 108 -3.86 -17.98 1.86
CA ASN A 108 -3.88 -18.41 3.27
C ASN A 108 -5.08 -19.33 3.57
N SER A 109 -5.73 -19.91 2.55
CA SER A 109 -6.96 -20.71 2.70
C SER A 109 -6.79 -21.85 3.71
N ASN A 110 -5.71 -22.61 3.61
CA ASN A 110 -5.41 -23.69 4.55
C ASN A 110 -5.32 -23.19 6.00
N PHE A 111 -4.75 -22.01 6.25
CA PHE A 111 -4.68 -21.47 7.61
C PHE A 111 -6.03 -20.93 8.07
N ILE A 112 -6.78 -20.28 7.18
CA ILE A 112 -8.10 -19.73 7.49
C ILE A 112 -9.10 -20.84 7.84
N LEU A 113 -9.01 -22.00 7.19
CA LEU A 113 -9.90 -23.14 7.42
C LEU A 113 -9.54 -23.97 8.65
N ASN A 114 -8.28 -23.94 9.10
CA ASN A 114 -7.79 -24.81 10.17
C ASN A 114 -7.39 -24.07 11.45
N VAL A 115 -7.27 -22.75 11.43
CA VAL A 115 -6.84 -21.93 12.58
C VAL A 115 -7.81 -20.80 12.80
N ASP A 116 -8.30 -20.67 14.04
CA ASP A 116 -9.20 -19.57 14.44
C ASP A 116 -8.43 -18.26 14.66
N ASN A 117 -8.09 -17.61 13.55
CA ASN A 117 -7.50 -16.27 13.53
C ASN A 117 -8.47 -15.26 12.89
N PRO A 118 -8.52 -14.01 13.39
CA PRO A 118 -9.31 -12.97 12.75
C PRO A 118 -8.82 -12.74 11.31
N LEU A 119 -9.73 -12.58 10.36
CA LEU A 119 -9.36 -12.52 8.93
C LEU A 119 -8.47 -11.31 8.61
N MET A 120 -8.68 -10.20 9.32
CA MET A 120 -7.84 -9.00 9.22
C MET A 120 -6.37 -9.26 9.61
N PHE A 121 -6.08 -10.33 10.36
CA PHE A 121 -4.70 -10.75 10.67
C PHE A 121 -3.88 -11.03 9.41
N TYR A 122 -4.45 -11.79 8.47
CA TYR A 122 -3.76 -12.14 7.22
C TYR A 122 -3.56 -10.92 6.32
N VAL A 123 -4.50 -9.97 6.39
CA VAL A 123 -4.41 -8.68 5.71
C VAL A 123 -3.28 -7.84 6.27
N LEU A 124 -3.21 -7.67 7.60
CA LEU A 124 -2.14 -6.93 8.26
C LEU A 124 -0.75 -7.56 8.02
N ARG A 125 -0.66 -8.90 8.06
CA ARG A 125 0.55 -9.64 7.68
C ARG A 125 1.01 -9.31 6.25
N GLN A 126 0.07 -9.25 5.29
CA GLN A 126 0.37 -8.91 3.90
C GLN A 126 0.77 -7.44 3.71
N VAL A 127 0.17 -6.52 4.47
CA VAL A 127 0.56 -5.10 4.48
C VAL A 127 1.96 -4.94 5.10
N ALA A 128 2.25 -5.63 6.20
CA ALA A 128 3.57 -5.66 6.83
C ALA A 128 4.66 -6.12 5.85
N TYR A 129 4.41 -7.21 5.11
CA TYR A 129 5.29 -7.65 4.03
C TYR A 129 5.60 -6.52 3.03
N ASN A 130 4.58 -5.75 2.63
CA ASN A 130 4.74 -4.62 1.70
C ASN A 130 5.52 -3.45 2.31
N VAL A 131 5.35 -3.20 3.62
CA VAL A 131 6.13 -2.19 4.35
C VAL A 131 7.60 -2.60 4.42
N PHE A 132 7.92 -3.86 4.75
CA PHE A 132 9.30 -4.35 4.72
C PHE A 132 9.90 -4.26 3.33
N ARG A 133 9.15 -4.67 2.29
CA ARG A 133 9.57 -4.52 0.90
C ARG A 133 9.89 -3.07 0.56
N MET A 134 9.03 -2.12 0.94
CA MET A 134 9.26 -0.69 0.73
C MET A 134 10.50 -0.20 1.50
N ALA A 135 10.74 -0.68 2.72
CA ALA A 135 11.93 -0.33 3.50
C ALA A 135 13.22 -0.73 2.78
N PHE A 136 13.26 -1.88 2.10
CA PHE A 136 14.40 -2.28 1.26
C PHE A 136 14.48 -1.50 -0.07
N GLN A 137 13.45 -0.76 -0.47
CA GLN A 137 13.50 0.13 -1.64
C GLN A 137 13.99 1.53 -1.30
N LEU A 138 13.84 1.97 -0.03
CA LEU A 138 14.30 3.28 0.43
C LEU A 138 15.80 3.57 0.19
N PRO A 139 16.74 2.62 0.24
CA PRO A 139 18.14 2.90 -0.04
C PRO A 139 18.38 3.56 -1.40
N VAL A 140 17.57 3.26 -2.43
CA VAL A 140 17.67 3.93 -3.74
C VAL A 140 17.38 5.43 -3.59
N TYR A 141 16.31 5.78 -2.87
CA TYR A 141 16.01 7.17 -2.57
C TYR A 141 17.13 7.82 -1.75
N ILE A 142 17.62 7.16 -0.70
CA ILE A 142 18.68 7.69 0.17
C ILE A 142 19.94 8.00 -0.64
N VAL A 143 20.37 7.09 -1.52
CA VAL A 143 21.56 7.30 -2.38
C VAL A 143 21.34 8.48 -3.32
N CYS A 144 20.17 8.60 -3.97
CA CYS A 144 19.87 9.77 -4.80
C CYS A 144 19.85 11.06 -3.97
N ALA A 145 19.24 11.04 -2.79
CA ALA A 145 19.10 12.21 -1.94
C ALA A 145 20.47 12.69 -1.39
N LEU A 146 21.37 11.76 -1.06
CA LEU A 146 22.75 12.05 -0.67
C LEU A 146 23.62 12.55 -1.82
N TRP A 147 23.34 12.12 -3.05
CA TRP A 147 24.12 12.55 -4.22
C TRP A 147 23.70 13.94 -4.73
N PHE A 148 22.38 14.14 -4.87
CA PHE A 148 21.82 15.35 -5.48
C PHE A 148 21.49 16.45 -4.45
N GLN A 149 21.48 16.14 -3.15
CA GLN A 149 21.33 17.12 -2.07
C GLN A 149 20.17 18.10 -2.29
N PRO A 150 18.90 17.62 -2.38
CA PRO A 150 17.74 18.50 -2.41
C PRO A 150 17.72 19.38 -1.14
N PRO A 151 16.99 20.51 -1.14
CA PRO A 151 16.92 21.41 0.01
C PRO A 151 16.23 20.73 1.20
N PHE A 152 17.01 20.02 2.01
CA PHE A 152 16.53 19.40 3.24
C PHE A 152 16.22 20.47 4.28
N GLY A 153 15.10 20.32 4.95
CA GLY A 153 14.71 21.22 6.04
C GLY A 153 13.72 20.54 6.99
N LEU A 154 13.19 21.32 7.93
CA LEU A 154 12.15 20.84 8.84
C LEU A 154 10.90 20.33 8.07
N VAL A 155 10.66 20.88 6.88
CA VAL A 155 9.58 20.44 5.99
C VAL A 155 9.75 18.98 5.59
N THR A 156 10.98 18.47 5.43
CA THR A 156 11.25 17.07 5.06
C THR A 156 10.69 16.07 6.06
N LEU A 157 10.57 16.45 7.34
CA LEU A 157 9.95 15.62 8.37
C LEU A 157 8.45 15.38 8.11
N MET A 158 7.78 16.24 7.33
CA MET A 158 6.39 16.03 6.90
C MET A 158 6.21 14.82 5.97
N ALA A 159 7.30 14.28 5.40
CA ALA A 159 7.23 13.01 4.67
C ALA A 159 6.76 11.85 5.56
N ILE A 160 7.10 11.87 6.86
CA ILE A 160 6.75 10.83 7.83
C ILE A 160 5.23 10.73 8.03
N PRO A 161 4.50 11.80 8.41
CA PRO A 161 3.05 11.72 8.52
C PRO A 161 2.37 11.43 7.17
N GLY A 162 2.94 11.90 6.05
CA GLY A 162 2.45 11.56 4.72
C GLY A 162 2.55 10.05 4.46
N LEU A 163 3.69 9.44 4.79
CA LEU A 163 3.92 8.01 4.62
C LEU A 163 3.01 7.18 5.53
N ILE A 164 2.80 7.62 6.78
CA ILE A 164 1.85 7.01 7.70
C ILE A 164 0.44 7.05 7.12
N ALA A 165 0.00 8.19 6.56
CA ALA A 165 -1.31 8.30 5.93
C ALA A 165 -1.48 7.33 4.74
N VAL A 166 -0.45 7.20 3.89
CA VAL A 166 -0.43 6.24 2.77
C VAL A 166 -0.53 4.80 3.28
N ILE A 167 0.26 4.43 4.30
CA ILE A 167 0.26 3.08 4.87
C ILE A 167 -1.09 2.77 5.52
N LEU A 168 -1.63 3.68 6.33
CA LEU A 168 -2.94 3.50 6.97
C LEU A 168 -4.06 3.33 5.95
N THR A 169 -4.06 4.15 4.89
CA THR A 169 -5.02 3.97 3.78
C THR A 169 -4.84 2.60 3.13
N GLY A 170 -3.59 2.15 2.95
CA GLY A 170 -3.27 0.81 2.46
C GLY A 170 -3.82 -0.31 3.35
N VAL A 171 -3.76 -0.16 4.68
CA VAL A 171 -4.32 -1.11 5.65
C VAL A 171 -5.82 -1.28 5.46
N PHE A 172 -6.56 -0.19 5.20
CA PHE A 172 -8.01 -0.27 5.04
C PHE A 172 -8.43 -0.63 3.62
N ILE A 173 -7.66 -0.32 2.57
CA ILE A 173 -7.99 -0.74 1.20
C ILE A 173 -7.69 -2.23 0.96
N ALA A 174 -6.62 -2.77 1.55
CA ALA A 174 -6.23 -4.17 1.38
C ALA A 174 -7.35 -5.21 1.64
N PRO A 175 -8.13 -5.16 2.73
CA PRO A 175 -9.21 -6.13 2.97
C PRO A 175 -10.34 -6.03 1.92
N LEU A 176 -10.60 -4.85 1.35
CA LEU A 176 -11.58 -4.70 0.26
C LEU A 176 -11.10 -5.43 -0.99
N MET A 177 -9.82 -5.27 -1.34
CA MET A 177 -9.22 -5.97 -2.47
C MET A 177 -9.25 -7.49 -2.23
N GLY A 178 -8.93 -7.93 -1.02
CA GLY A 178 -9.01 -9.34 -0.64
C GLY A 178 -10.43 -9.91 -0.70
N LEU A 179 -11.43 -9.15 -0.26
CA LEU A 179 -12.83 -9.57 -0.31
C LEU A 179 -13.29 -9.80 -1.75
N ILE A 180 -13.00 -8.84 -2.65
CA ILE A 180 -13.35 -8.94 -4.06
C ILE A 180 -12.56 -10.08 -4.73
N GLY A 181 -11.27 -10.21 -4.43
CA GLY A 181 -10.42 -11.25 -5.01
C GLY A 181 -10.75 -12.67 -4.53
N ALA A 182 -11.22 -12.83 -3.29
CA ALA A 182 -11.75 -14.10 -2.80
C ALA A 182 -13.04 -14.49 -3.55
N ARG A 183 -13.88 -13.51 -3.88
CA ARG A 183 -15.12 -13.75 -4.65
C ARG A 183 -14.84 -14.00 -6.14
N TYR A 184 -13.92 -13.26 -6.73
CA TYR A 184 -13.60 -13.26 -8.17
C TYR A 184 -12.11 -13.50 -8.38
N ARG A 185 -11.74 -14.72 -8.79
CA ARG A 185 -10.32 -15.12 -8.97
C ARG A 185 -9.57 -14.28 -10.01
N ASP A 186 -10.25 -13.83 -11.07
CA ASP A 186 -9.65 -13.03 -12.15
C ASP A 186 -9.39 -11.57 -11.77
N PHE A 187 -9.95 -11.10 -10.64
CA PHE A 187 -9.79 -9.72 -10.19
C PHE A 187 -8.32 -9.35 -9.92
N GLY A 188 -7.49 -10.31 -9.51
CA GLY A 188 -6.05 -10.08 -9.34
C GLY A 188 -5.33 -9.71 -10.64
N GLN A 189 -5.68 -10.35 -11.75
CA GLN A 189 -5.11 -10.03 -13.07
C GLN A 189 -5.63 -8.67 -13.56
N ALA A 190 -6.92 -8.40 -13.41
CA ALA A 190 -7.51 -7.11 -13.75
C ALA A 190 -6.84 -5.97 -12.97
N MET A 191 -6.65 -6.13 -11.66
CA MET A 191 -5.99 -5.13 -10.80
C MET A 191 -4.53 -4.90 -11.19
N SER A 192 -3.83 -5.95 -11.61
CA SER A 192 -2.46 -5.84 -12.14
C SER A 192 -2.39 -4.99 -13.41
N THR A 193 -3.37 -5.13 -14.31
CA THR A 193 -3.48 -4.29 -15.52
C THR A 193 -3.82 -2.85 -15.18
N VAL A 194 -4.80 -2.63 -14.30
CA VAL A 194 -5.23 -1.29 -13.89
C VAL A 194 -4.09 -0.54 -13.20
N THR A 195 -3.36 -1.17 -12.28
CA THR A 195 -2.19 -0.53 -11.65
C THR A 195 -1.10 -0.17 -12.66
N ARG A 196 -0.81 -1.02 -13.66
CA ARG A 196 0.15 -0.66 -14.73
C ARG A 196 -0.28 0.58 -15.50
N PHE A 197 -1.56 0.69 -15.83
CA PHE A 197 -2.10 1.90 -16.49
C PHE A 197 -2.01 3.13 -15.57
N LEU A 198 -2.40 2.98 -14.31
CA LEU A 198 -2.39 4.07 -13.33
C LEU A 198 -0.99 4.66 -13.12
N PHE A 199 0.07 3.86 -13.22
CA PHE A 199 1.45 4.33 -13.17
C PHE A 199 1.72 5.44 -14.19
N PHE A 200 1.24 5.29 -15.43
CA PHE A 200 1.45 6.30 -16.48
C PHE A 200 0.55 7.52 -16.30
N THR A 201 -0.66 7.36 -15.75
CA THR A 201 -1.57 8.48 -15.47
C THR A 201 -1.20 9.28 -14.21
N THR A 202 -0.35 8.73 -13.35
CA THR A 202 0.08 9.38 -12.11
C THR A 202 1.39 10.11 -12.39
N PRO A 203 1.58 11.37 -11.93
CA PRO A 203 2.80 12.13 -12.18
C PRO A 203 3.98 11.61 -11.34
N ILE A 204 4.46 10.40 -11.63
CA ILE A 204 5.54 9.71 -10.89
C ILE A 204 6.89 10.14 -11.44
N PHE A 205 7.08 9.97 -12.75
CA PHE A 205 8.29 10.36 -13.48
C PHE A 205 8.06 11.59 -14.37
N TRP A 206 6.82 12.00 -14.57
CA TRP A 206 6.46 13.22 -15.29
C TRP A 206 5.88 14.27 -14.33
N SER A 207 5.78 15.53 -14.79
CA SER A 207 5.21 16.66 -14.05
C SER A 207 4.13 17.33 -14.91
N PRO A 208 3.00 17.79 -14.32
CA PRO A 208 2.03 18.63 -15.01
C PRO A 208 2.68 19.99 -15.30
N GLY A 209 3.35 20.11 -16.46
CA GLY A 209 3.79 21.41 -16.99
C GLY A 209 2.62 22.17 -17.62
N ASN A 210 2.86 22.88 -18.72
CA ASN A 210 1.83 23.67 -19.41
C ASN A 210 0.82 22.85 -20.24
N ASN A 211 0.76 21.53 -20.06
CA ASN A 211 -0.13 20.66 -20.83
C ASN A 211 -1.42 20.41 -20.05
N ALA A 212 -2.54 20.96 -20.54
CA ALA A 212 -3.84 20.88 -19.89
C ALA A 212 -4.30 19.44 -19.59
N ILE A 213 -4.03 18.48 -20.49
CA ILE A 213 -4.40 17.07 -20.29
C ILE A 213 -3.60 16.47 -19.15
N LYS A 214 -2.28 16.73 -19.08
CA LYS A 214 -1.42 16.26 -17.99
C LYS A 214 -1.83 16.87 -16.64
N THR A 215 -2.19 18.14 -16.63
CA THR A 215 -2.66 18.84 -15.43
C THR A 215 -4.00 18.29 -14.95
N ALA A 216 -4.96 18.08 -15.85
CA ALA A 216 -6.24 17.46 -15.52
C ALA A 216 -6.06 16.02 -15.02
N ALA A 217 -5.24 15.21 -15.71
CA ALA A 217 -4.95 13.84 -15.29
C ALA A 217 -4.32 13.79 -13.88
N ALA A 218 -3.41 14.71 -13.57
CA ALA A 218 -2.83 14.81 -12.23
C ALA A 218 -3.85 15.26 -11.17
N ALA A 219 -4.73 16.23 -11.50
CA ALA A 219 -5.71 16.78 -10.57
C ALA A 219 -6.86 15.81 -10.25
N TYR A 220 -7.33 15.02 -11.22
CA TYR A 220 -8.45 14.09 -11.00
C TYR A 220 -8.03 12.74 -10.42
N ASN A 221 -6.74 12.44 -10.38
CA ASN A 221 -6.22 11.15 -9.92
C ASN A 221 -5.85 11.20 -8.42
N PRO A 222 -6.57 10.50 -7.52
CA PRO A 222 -6.26 10.49 -6.09
C PRO A 222 -4.83 10.03 -5.76
N PHE A 223 -4.26 9.12 -6.58
CA PHE A 223 -2.91 8.61 -6.36
C PHE A 223 -1.83 9.69 -6.55
N SER A 224 -2.11 10.75 -7.29
CA SER A 224 -1.18 11.89 -7.41
C SER A 224 -0.98 12.55 -6.04
N TYR A 225 -2.06 12.74 -5.28
CA TYR A 225 -2.04 13.35 -3.96
C TYR A 225 -1.38 12.45 -2.92
N PHE A 226 -1.60 11.13 -2.97
CA PHE A 226 -0.91 10.17 -2.10
C PHE A 226 0.62 10.19 -2.31
N ILE A 227 1.08 10.37 -3.56
CA ILE A 227 2.51 10.52 -3.83
C ILE A 227 2.99 11.90 -3.40
N ALA A 228 2.21 12.96 -3.65
CA ALA A 228 2.58 14.34 -3.33
C ALA A 228 2.83 14.55 -1.83
N VAL A 229 1.97 14.03 -0.94
CA VAL A 229 2.13 14.20 0.52
C VAL A 229 3.40 13.59 1.08
N VAL A 230 4.01 12.63 0.38
CA VAL A 230 5.32 12.06 0.76
C VAL A 230 6.45 12.73 -0.01
N ARG A 231 6.28 12.94 -1.32
CA ARG A 231 7.34 13.41 -2.21
C ARG A 231 7.64 14.89 -2.05
N GLU A 232 6.63 15.76 -1.95
CA GLU A 232 6.86 17.21 -1.86
C GLU A 232 7.76 17.57 -0.66
N PRO A 233 7.54 17.03 0.55
CA PRO A 233 8.44 17.22 1.70
C PRO A 233 9.86 16.74 1.46
N LEU A 234 10.02 15.59 0.79
CA LEU A 234 11.34 15.03 0.45
C LEU A 234 12.10 15.90 -0.57
N MET A 235 11.38 16.74 -1.31
CA MET A 235 11.95 17.74 -2.22
C MET A 235 12.11 19.12 -1.56
N GLY A 236 11.84 19.25 -0.26
CA GLY A 236 11.89 20.52 0.49
C GLY A 236 10.66 21.42 0.32
N ASN A 237 9.63 20.96 -0.39
CA ASN A 237 8.41 21.71 -0.64
C ASN A 237 7.30 21.32 0.33
N MET A 238 6.47 22.29 0.72
CA MET A 238 5.34 22.01 1.58
C MET A 238 4.21 21.37 0.76
N PRO A 239 3.61 20.25 1.23
CA PRO A 239 2.47 19.65 0.56
C PRO A 239 1.32 20.64 0.43
N SER A 240 0.66 20.67 -0.73
CA SER A 240 -0.57 21.45 -0.87
C SER A 240 -1.64 21.01 0.15
N LEU A 241 -2.42 21.98 0.67
CA LEU A 241 -3.53 21.68 1.59
C LEU A 241 -4.55 20.72 0.94
N LEU A 242 -4.79 20.90 -0.36
CA LEU A 242 -5.66 20.02 -1.14
C LEU A 242 -5.17 18.56 -1.10
N ALA A 243 -3.86 18.32 -1.21
CA ALA A 243 -3.31 16.96 -1.13
C ALA A 243 -3.60 16.29 0.21
N TRP A 244 -3.45 17.02 1.32
CA TRP A 244 -3.81 16.51 2.65
C TRP A 244 -5.30 16.22 2.78
N VAL A 245 -6.17 17.14 2.33
CA VAL A 245 -7.62 16.94 2.37
C VAL A 245 -8.04 15.71 1.57
N VAL A 246 -7.52 15.55 0.35
CA VAL A 246 -7.84 14.38 -0.49
C VAL A 246 -7.34 13.09 0.15
N VAL A 247 -6.10 13.05 0.64
CA VAL A 247 -5.54 11.84 1.28
C VAL A 247 -6.31 11.46 2.54
N LEU A 248 -6.62 12.42 3.41
CA LEU A 248 -7.35 12.16 4.66
C LEU A 248 -8.80 11.76 4.40
N THR A 249 -9.47 12.38 3.42
CA THR A 249 -10.84 11.99 3.03
C THR A 249 -10.86 10.59 2.43
N CYS A 250 -9.91 10.22 1.56
CA CYS A 250 -9.76 8.86 1.06
C CYS A 250 -9.42 7.85 2.17
N ALA A 251 -8.56 8.22 3.13
CA ALA A 251 -8.24 7.38 4.28
C ALA A 251 -9.49 7.11 5.13
N LEU A 252 -10.27 8.15 5.43
CA LEU A 252 -11.51 8.04 6.20
C LEU A 252 -12.58 7.24 5.44
N ALA A 253 -12.74 7.50 4.14
CA ALA A 253 -13.69 6.77 3.30
C ALA A 253 -13.32 5.29 3.23
N SER A 254 -12.04 4.96 2.99
CA SER A 254 -11.59 3.56 2.96
C SER A 254 -11.79 2.87 4.31
N LEU A 255 -11.52 3.53 5.43
CA LEU A 255 -11.82 3.02 6.77
C LEU A 255 -13.31 2.67 6.92
N LEU A 256 -14.21 3.62 6.66
CA LEU A 256 -15.66 3.43 6.85
C LEU A 256 -16.22 2.33 5.94
N VAL A 257 -15.85 2.37 4.65
CA VAL A 257 -16.26 1.37 3.66
C VAL A 257 -15.76 -0.01 4.04
N THR A 258 -14.52 -0.11 4.52
CA THR A 258 -13.93 -1.37 4.97
C THR A 258 -14.62 -1.92 6.18
N LEU A 259 -14.82 -1.13 7.24
CA LEU A 259 -15.49 -1.61 8.43
C LEU A 259 -16.92 -2.08 8.10
N TRP A 260 -17.61 -1.40 7.19
CA TRP A 260 -18.94 -1.78 6.75
C TRP A 260 -18.95 -3.04 5.89
N LEU A 261 -18.26 -3.06 4.75
CA LEU A 261 -18.25 -4.18 3.80
C LEU A 261 -17.59 -5.43 4.40
N PHE A 262 -16.43 -5.27 5.05
CA PHE A 262 -15.73 -6.40 5.65
C PHE A 262 -16.55 -6.97 6.80
N GLY A 263 -17.11 -6.11 7.67
CA GLY A 263 -17.99 -6.55 8.75
C GLY A 263 -19.24 -7.30 8.25
N ARG A 264 -19.76 -6.94 7.08
CA ARG A 264 -20.92 -7.59 6.43
C ARG A 264 -20.56 -8.93 5.78
N TYR A 265 -19.44 -9.01 5.06
CA TYR A 265 -19.14 -10.11 4.14
C TYR A 265 -18.01 -11.04 4.58
N GLN A 266 -17.26 -10.74 5.64
CA GLN A 266 -16.14 -11.56 6.12
C GLN A 266 -16.51 -13.03 6.35
N ARG A 267 -17.75 -13.31 6.79
CA ARG A 267 -18.23 -14.70 7.01
C ARG A 267 -18.36 -15.50 5.72
N ASN A 268 -18.59 -14.82 4.59
CA ASN A 268 -18.73 -15.48 3.29
C ASN A 268 -17.39 -15.91 2.69
N ILE A 269 -16.28 -15.33 3.18
CA ILE A 269 -14.94 -15.63 2.67
C ILE A 269 -14.64 -17.12 2.81
N VAL A 270 -15.00 -17.73 3.95
CA VAL A 270 -14.81 -19.17 4.19
C VAL A 270 -15.50 -20.05 3.13
N PHE A 271 -16.65 -19.61 2.61
CA PHE A 271 -17.39 -20.35 1.57
C PHE A 271 -16.87 -20.10 0.15
N TRP A 272 -16.07 -19.06 -0.07
CA TRP A 272 -15.51 -18.73 -1.38
C TRP A 272 -14.11 -19.31 -1.61
N LEU A 273 -13.45 -19.79 -0.54
CA LEU A 273 -12.09 -20.32 -0.56
C LEU A 273 -12.04 -21.73 -1.13
#